data_AF-A0A936PIU2-F1
#
_entry.id   AF-A0A936PIU2-F1
#
_cell.length_a   1.000
_cell.length_b   1.000
_cell.length_c   1.000
_cell.angle_alpha   90.00
_cell.angle_beta   90.00
_cell.angle_gamma   90.00
#
_symmetry.space_group_name_H-M   'P 1'
#
loop_
_entity.id
_entity.type
_entity.pdbx_description
1 polymer ?
#
loop_
_entity_poly.entity_id
_entity_poly.type
_entity_poly.pdbx_seq_one_letter_code
_entity_poly.pdbx_strand_id
1 'polypeptide(L)'
;MTQDQLKNVMKFHLRNFNDEGVVINDDTIHSTVLSDSDGYGSSNSKTIYRSVIRWTMKKNGHEDKPWPPDWFEKSVEYLSSCIL
;
A
#
# COMPACT_ATOMS: atom_id res chain seq x y z
N MET A 1 -3.40 -10.63 12.02
CA MET A 1 -2.55 -10.56 10.83
C MET A 1 -1.14 -10.25 11.29
N THR A 2 -0.13 -10.94 10.75
CA THR A 2 1.29 -10.65 11.01
C THR A 2 1.84 -9.62 10.03
N GLN A 3 3.04 -9.07 10.29
CA GLN A 3 3.69 -8.12 9.38
C GLN A 3 3.93 -8.75 8.00
N ASP A 4 4.41 -9.99 7.95
CA ASP A 4 4.61 -10.69 6.68
C ASP A 4 3.31 -10.91 5.89
N GLN A 5 2.21 -11.19 6.57
CA GLN A 5 0.90 -11.28 5.93
C GLN A 5 0.47 -9.93 5.36
N LEU A 6 0.67 -8.83 6.10
CA LEU A 6 0.39 -7.48 5.61
C LEU A 6 1.27 -7.13 4.40
N LYS A 7 2.57 -7.40 4.46
CA LYS A 7 3.49 -7.20 3.33
C LYS A 7 3.05 -7.98 2.10
N ASN A 8 2.58 -9.21 2.27
CA ASN A 8 2.07 -10.01 1.15
C ASN A 8 0.80 -9.42 0.54
N VAL A 9 -0.11 -8.90 1.35
CA VAL A 9 -1.30 -8.19 0.86
C VAL A 9 -0.92 -6.90 0.12
N MET A 10 -0.01 -6.09 0.69
CA MET A 10 0.52 -4.89 0.06
C MET A 10 1.12 -5.20 -1.31
N LYS A 11 2.04 -6.16 -1.39
CA LYS A 11 2.65 -6.62 -2.65
C LYS A 11 1.63 -7.17 -3.63
N PHE A 12 0.60 -7.89 -3.17
CA PHE A 12 -0.48 -8.36 -4.03
C PHE A 12 -1.22 -7.21 -4.69
N HIS A 13 -1.61 -6.18 -3.92
CA HIS A 13 -2.29 -5.02 -4.50
C HIS A 13 -1.37 -4.18 -5.40
N LEU A 14 -0.10 -3.99 -5.03
CA LEU A 14 0.86 -3.31 -5.89
C LEU A 14 1.01 -4.03 -7.24
N ARG A 15 1.05 -5.36 -7.27
CA ARG A 15 1.08 -6.12 -8.54
C ARG A 15 -0.14 -5.87 -9.43
N ASN A 16 -1.31 -5.61 -8.85
CA ASN A 16 -2.52 -5.33 -9.62
C ASN A 16 -2.56 -3.90 -10.21
N PHE A 17 -1.74 -2.98 -9.69
CA PHE A 17 -1.57 -1.63 -10.23
C PHE A 17 -0.31 -1.49 -11.09
N ASN A 18 0.50 -2.55 -11.16
CA ASN A 18 1.81 -2.52 -11.79
C ASN A 18 1.73 -2.78 -13.30
N ASP A 19 1.31 -1.76 -14.04
CA ASP A 19 1.20 -1.82 -15.50
C ASP A 19 2.58 -1.80 -16.18
N GLU A 20 3.60 -1.27 -15.51
CA GLU A 20 4.97 -1.09 -16.05
C GLU A 20 5.90 -2.29 -15.82
N GLY A 21 5.42 -3.36 -15.17
CA GLY A 21 6.20 -4.58 -14.96
C GLY A 21 7.34 -4.44 -13.95
N VAL A 22 7.24 -3.49 -13.01
CA VAL A 22 8.18 -3.31 -11.89
C VAL A 22 8.26 -4.60 -11.06
N VAL A 23 9.46 -5.02 -10.65
CA VAL A 23 9.59 -6.18 -9.76
C VAL A 23 9.11 -5.81 -8.35
N ILE A 24 8.02 -6.43 -7.89
CA ILE A 24 7.41 -6.14 -6.59
C ILE A 24 8.02 -7.02 -5.49
N ASN A 25 8.66 -6.37 -4.51
CA ASN A 25 9.31 -6.96 -3.33
C ASN A 25 9.10 -6.08 -2.07
N ASP A 26 9.76 -6.40 -0.96
CA ASP A 26 9.59 -5.70 0.31
C ASP A 26 10.19 -4.28 0.30
N ASP A 27 11.17 -4.04 -0.59
CA ASP A 27 11.83 -2.74 -0.78
C ASP A 27 11.10 -1.83 -1.79
N THR A 28 10.06 -2.33 -2.46
CA THR A 28 9.31 -1.56 -3.45
C THR A 28 8.73 -0.29 -2.84
N ILE A 29 9.15 0.86 -3.39
CA ILE A 29 8.64 2.18 -3.03
C ILE A 29 7.27 2.40 -3.68
N HIS A 30 6.27 2.79 -2.91
CA HIS A 30 4.88 2.87 -3.39
C HIS A 30 4.70 3.81 -4.60
N SER A 31 5.39 4.96 -4.62
CA SER A 31 5.35 5.95 -5.72
C SER A 31 5.93 5.44 -7.04
N THR A 32 6.65 4.30 -7.04
CA THR A 32 7.16 3.67 -8.28
C THR A 32 6.12 2.80 -8.99
N VAL A 33 4.98 2.54 -8.35
CA VAL A 33 3.91 1.66 -8.87
C VAL A 33 2.57 2.36 -8.88
N LEU A 34 2.32 3.20 -7.86
CA LEU A 34 1.08 3.93 -7.68
C LEU A 34 1.27 5.38 -8.11
N SER A 35 0.19 6.01 -8.56
CA SER A 35 0.13 7.41 -8.95
C SER A 35 -1.00 8.13 -8.21
N ASP A 36 -0.84 9.44 -8.00
CA ASP A 36 -1.92 10.33 -7.54
C ASP A 36 -2.65 11.03 -8.68
N SER A 37 -2.29 10.75 -9.94
CA SER A 37 -2.86 11.38 -11.13
C SER A 37 -3.41 10.40 -12.18
N ASP A 38 -3.32 9.09 -11.95
CA ASP A 38 -3.77 8.04 -12.90
C ASP A 38 -5.29 7.76 -12.87
N GLY A 39 -6.08 8.71 -12.37
CA GLY A 39 -7.53 8.58 -12.23
C GLY A 39 -8.26 9.91 -12.24
N TYR A 40 -9.56 9.87 -11.93
CA TYR A 40 -10.40 11.06 -11.88
C TYR A 40 -10.72 11.47 -10.45
N GLY A 41 -10.34 12.70 -10.07
CA GLY A 41 -10.56 13.22 -8.71
C GLY A 41 -9.78 12.41 -7.67
N SER A 42 -10.47 11.92 -6.64
CA SER A 42 -9.87 11.08 -5.58
C SER A 42 -9.75 9.60 -5.95
N SER A 43 -10.23 9.20 -7.13
CA SER A 43 -10.18 7.80 -7.59
C SER A 43 -8.88 7.49 -8.33
N ASN A 44 -7.73 7.75 -7.70
CA ASN A 44 -6.39 7.38 -8.18
C ASN A 44 -5.85 6.16 -7.44
N SER A 45 -4.86 5.48 -8.02
CA SER A 45 -4.33 4.23 -7.45
C SER A 45 -3.73 4.43 -6.06
N LYS A 46 -3.09 5.57 -5.77
CA LYS A 46 -2.62 5.94 -4.42
C LYS A 46 -3.73 5.91 -3.38
N THR A 47 -4.87 6.52 -3.68
CA THR A 47 -6.02 6.63 -2.75
C THR A 47 -6.77 5.31 -2.62
N ILE A 48 -6.95 4.59 -3.73
CA ILE A 48 -7.59 3.27 -3.74
C ILE A 48 -6.76 2.27 -2.95
N TYR A 49 -5.45 2.20 -3.19
CA TYR A 49 -4.53 1.33 -2.46
C TYR A 49 -4.62 1.56 -0.95
N ARG A 50 -4.49 2.82 -0.51
CA ARG A 50 -4.60 3.18 0.90
C ARG A 50 -5.93 2.73 1.51
N SER A 51 -7.04 2.92 0.78
CA SER A 51 -8.38 2.53 1.23
C SER A 51 -8.51 1.01 1.40
N VAL A 52 -7.98 0.23 0.46
CA VAL A 52 -8.02 -1.23 0.50
C VAL A 52 -7.16 -1.78 1.65
N ILE A 53 -5.95 -1.26 1.87
CA ILE A 53 -5.11 -1.70 2.99
C ILE A 53 -5.77 -1.37 4.33
N ARG A 54 -6.32 -0.15 4.52
CA ARG A 54 -7.07 0.22 5.75
C ARG A 54 -8.26 -0.71 5.99
N TRP A 55 -9.02 -1.03 4.94
CA TRP A 55 -10.13 -1.97 5.03
C TRP A 55 -9.65 -3.37 5.44
N THR A 56 -8.57 -3.87 4.84
CA THR A 56 -8.00 -5.18 5.18
C THR A 56 -7.53 -5.24 6.63
N MET A 57 -6.85 -4.19 7.12
CA MET A 57 -6.42 -4.08 8.52
C MET A 57 -7.63 -4.16 9.46
N LYS A 58 -8.67 -3.35 9.19
CA LYS A 58 -9.91 -3.34 9.97
C LYS A 58 -10.60 -4.72 9.97
N LYS A 59 -10.68 -5.40 8.82
CA LYS A 59 -11.28 -6.73 8.71
C LYS A 59 -10.50 -7.81 9.46
N ASN A 60 -9.21 -7.59 9.70
CA ASN A 60 -8.35 -8.48 10.47
C ASN A 60 -8.23 -8.08 11.96
N GLY A 61 -9.10 -7.19 12.45
CA GLY A 61 -9.17 -6.79 13.86
C GLY A 61 -8.11 -5.79 14.30
N HIS A 62 -7.46 -5.09 13.38
CA HIS A 62 -6.47 -4.06 13.70
C HIS A 62 -7.10 -2.68 13.75
N GLU A 63 -6.55 -1.82 14.61
CA GLU A 63 -6.92 -0.41 14.69
C GLU A 63 -6.51 0.35 13.42
N ASP A 64 -7.28 1.37 13.07
CA ASP A 64 -7.00 2.22 11.93
C ASP A 64 -5.98 3.30 12.30
N LYS A 65 -4.70 2.90 12.37
CA LYS A 65 -3.59 3.80 12.72
C LYS A 65 -3.39 4.87 11.61
N PRO A 66 -2.98 6.10 11.99
CA PRO A 66 -2.55 7.09 11.00
C PRO A 66 -1.32 6.57 10.25
N TRP A 67 -1.30 6.77 8.94
CA TRP A 67 -0.14 6.42 8.12
C TRP A 67 0.89 7.56 8.19
N PRO A 68 2.20 7.27 8.11
CA PRO A 68 3.22 8.29 8.00
C PRO A 68 2.92 9.26 6.84
N PRO A 69 3.09 10.58 6.99
CA PRO A 69 2.76 11.55 5.93
C PRO A 69 3.51 11.29 4.62
N ASP A 70 4.74 10.76 4.72
CA ASP A 70 5.63 10.46 3.62
C ASP A 70 5.54 9.00 3.14
N TRP A 71 4.53 8.22 3.57
CA TRP A 71 4.39 6.79 3.25
C TRP A 71 4.50 6.46 1.76
N PHE A 72 4.08 7.38 0.90
CA PHE A 72 4.06 7.19 -0.55
C PHE A 72 5.48 7.03 -1.11
N GLU A 73 6.46 7.65 -0.47
CA GLU A 73 7.88 7.56 -0.81
C GLU A 73 8.61 6.48 -0.01
N LYS A 74 7.88 5.55 0.62
CA LYS A 74 8.46 4.50 1.47
C LYS A 74 8.20 3.13 0.90
N SER A 75 9.02 2.18 1.34
CA SER A 75 8.93 0.79 0.97
C SER A 75 7.72 0.09 1.63
N VAL A 76 7.38 -1.09 1.11
CA VAL A 76 6.43 -2.02 1.73
C VAL A 76 6.88 -2.38 3.14
N GLU A 77 8.17 -2.70 3.34
CA GLU A 77 8.74 -3.03 4.65
C GLU A 77 8.49 -1.89 5.65
N TYR A 78 8.90 -0.67 5.31
CA TYR A 78 8.74 0.49 6.19
C TYR A 78 7.28 0.71 6.58
N LEU A 79 6.39 0.80 5.58
CA LEU A 79 4.99 1.11 5.85
C LEU A 79 4.33 0.01 6.70
N SER A 80 4.61 -1.26 6.41
CA SER A 80 4.05 -2.38 7.17
C SER A 80 4.44 -2.35 8.65
N SER A 81 5.66 -1.88 8.96
CA SER A 81 6.15 -1.76 10.34
C SER A 81 5.50 -0.63 11.13
N CYS A 82 5.02 0.41 10.44
CA CYS A 82 4.37 1.55 11.08
C CYS A 82 2.88 1.32 11.38
N ILE A 83 2.18 0.59 10.50
CA ILE A 83 0.72 0.51 10.56
C ILE A 83 0.18 -0.76 11.22
N LEU A 84 1.02 -1.80 11.37
CA LEU A 84 0.73 -2.95 12.22
C LEU A 84 1.12 -2.64 13.68
#